data_AF-A0ABD0RPI2-F1
#
_entry.id   AF-A0ABD0RPI2-F1
#
_cell.length_a   1.000
_cell.length_b   1.000
_cell.length_c   1.000
_cell.angle_alpha   90.00
_cell.angle_beta   90.00
_cell.angle_gamma   90.00
#
_symmetry.space_group_name_H-M   'P 1'
#
loop_
_entity.id
_entity.type
_entity.pdbx_description
1 polymer ?
#
loop_
_entity_poly.entity_id
_entity_poly.type
_entity_poly.pdbx_seq_one_letter_code
_entity_poly.pdbx_strand_id
1 'polypeptide(L)' 'NPGGLQIGDLVNIDLDLEIVQSLQHGHGGWTDGMFETLTTTGTVCGIDEDHDIVVQYP' A
#
# COMPACT_ATOMS: atom_id res chain seq x y z
N ASN A 1 -0.25 -14.17 -17.40
CA ASN A 1 0.01 -14.15 -15.95
C ASN A 1 -1.13 -13.36 -15.35
N PRO A 2 -2.04 -13.90 -14.52
CA PRO A 2 -3.18 -13.11 -14.08
C PRO A 2 -2.70 -12.05 -13.08
N GLY A 3 -2.47 -10.84 -13.60
CA GLY A 3 -2.66 -9.55 -12.94
C GLY A 3 -2.00 -9.33 -11.57
N GLY A 4 -0.68 -9.40 -11.49
CA GLY A 4 0.02 -8.72 -10.38
C GLY A 4 -0.12 -7.21 -10.52
N LEU A 5 0.03 -6.48 -9.41
CA LEU A 5 0.06 -5.01 -9.42
C LEU A 5 1.22 -4.52 -10.29
N GLN A 6 0.97 -3.45 -11.03
CA GLN A 6 1.96 -2.77 -11.86
C GLN A 6 1.94 -1.26 -11.59
N ILE A 7 3.04 -0.59 -11.95
CA ILE A 7 3.14 0.86 -11.87
C ILE A 7 2.03 1.51 -12.70
N GLY A 8 1.33 2.46 -12.08
CA GLY A 8 0.18 3.17 -12.65
C GLY A 8 -1.18 2.58 -12.29
N ASP A 9 -1.25 1.41 -11.66
CA ASP A 9 -2.51 0.86 -11.18
C ASP A 9 -3.09 1.72 -10.05
N LEU A 10 -4.41 1.90 -10.07
CA LEU A 10 -5.16 2.49 -8.98
C LEU A 10 -5.55 1.41 -7.97
N VAL A 11 -5.26 1.64 -6.69
CA VAL A 11 -5.44 0.66 -5.62
C VAL A 11 -6.14 1.28 -4.41
N ASN A 12 -6.89 0.45 -3.69
CA ASN A 12 -7.49 0.78 -2.41
C ASN A 12 -6.99 -0.21 -1.35
N ILE A 13 -6.95 0.23 -0.10
CA ILE A 13 -6.73 -0.66 1.03
C ILE A 13 -8.09 -1.23 1.43
N ASP A 14 -8.28 -2.54 1.22
CA ASP A 14 -9.52 -3.28 1.54
C ASP A 14 -9.32 -4.20 2.75
N LEU A 15 -8.65 -3.69 3.79
CA LEU A 15 -8.35 -4.41 5.02
C LEU A 15 -8.53 -3.47 6.22
N ASP A 16 -8.89 -4.07 7.35
CA ASP A 16 -9.04 -3.34 8.61
C ASP A 16 -7.70 -2.77 9.09
N LEU A 17 -7.75 -1.64 9.79
CA LEU A 17 -6.59 -0.92 10.33
C LEU A 17 -5.60 -1.84 11.05
N GLU A 18 -6.09 -2.72 11.94
CA GLU A 18 -5.22 -3.61 12.74
C GLU A 18 -4.44 -4.58 11.85
N ILE A 19 -5.06 -5.06 10.77
CA ILE A 19 -4.42 -5.95 9.80
C ILE A 19 -3.36 -5.16 9.03
N VAL A 20 -3.69 -3.97 8.54
CA VAL A 20 -2.77 -3.11 7.79
C VAL A 20 -1.54 -2.75 8.64
N GLN A 21 -1.74 -2.34 9.89
CA GLN A 21 -0.65 -2.05 10.84
C GLN A 21 0.25 -3.26 11.06
N SER A 22 -0.33 -4.44 11.20
CA SER A 22 0.42 -5.68 11.38
C SER A 22 1.23 -6.03 10.14
N LEU A 23 0.66 -5.85 8.94
CA LEU A 23 1.33 -6.11 7.66
C LEU A 23 2.47 -5.13 7.36
N GLN A 24 2.37 -3.89 7.84
CA GLN A 24 3.46 -2.93 7.68
C GLN A 24 4.69 -3.23 8.57
N HIS A 25 4.58 -4.13 9.55
CA HIS A 25 5.71 -4.50 10.39
C HIS A 25 6.78 -5.25 9.57
N GLY A 26 7.98 -4.68 9.46
CA GLY A 26 9.07 -5.21 8.62
C GLY A 26 9.09 -4.65 7.20
N HIS A 27 8.04 -3.93 6.79
CA HIS A 27 7.84 -3.35 5.45
C HIS A 27 7.80 -1.81 5.52
N GLY A 28 8.79 -1.22 6.20
CA GLY A 28 8.88 0.23 6.45
C GLY A 28 8.10 0.73 7.68
N GLY A 29 7.21 -0.09 8.26
CA GLY A 29 6.47 0.23 9.47
C GLY A 29 5.21 1.05 9.24
N TRP A 30 4.49 1.31 10.33
CA TRP A 30 3.28 2.14 10.34
C TRP A 30 3.58 3.49 11.01
N THR A 31 2.98 4.56 10.46
CA THR A 31 2.95 5.89 11.09
C THR A 31 1.53 6.44 11.11
N ASP A 32 1.20 7.31 12.06
CA ASP A 32 -0.16 7.88 12.18
C ASP A 32 -0.61 8.66 10.93
N GLY A 33 0.33 9.15 10.11
CA GLY A 33 0.00 9.78 8.82
C GLY A 33 -0.63 8.81 7.81
N MET A 34 -0.47 7.49 7.98
CA MET A 34 -1.02 6.49 7.07
C MET A 34 -2.52 6.28 7.25
N PHE A 35 -3.15 6.81 8.29
CA PHE A 35 -4.60 6.69 8.50
C PHE A 35 -5.42 7.17 7.30
N GLU A 36 -4.98 8.24 6.64
CA GLU A 36 -5.67 8.83 5.48
C GLU A 36 -5.66 7.90 4.26
N THR A 37 -4.71 6.95 4.20
CA THR A 37 -4.59 5.99 3.09
C THR A 37 -5.68 4.92 3.09
N LEU A 38 -6.27 4.61 4.25
CA LEU A 38 -7.27 3.54 4.40
C LEU A 38 -8.58 3.83 3.65
N THR A 39 -8.87 5.10 3.38
CA THR A 39 -10.11 5.54 2.73
C THR A 39 -9.85 6.23 1.39
N THR A 40 -8.60 6.24 0.93
CA THR A 40 -8.18 6.99 -0.25
C THR A 40 -7.65 6.05 -1.31
N THR A 41 -8.07 6.24 -2.56
CA THR A 41 -7.49 5.53 -3.71
C THR A 41 -6.10 6.08 -3.99
N GLY A 42 -5.10 5.21 -3.96
CA GLY A 42 -3.72 5.53 -4.31
C GLY A 42 -3.33 5.04 -5.70
N THR A 43 -2.15 5.46 -6.17
CA THR A 43 -1.55 4.98 -7.41
C THR A 43 -0.24 4.27 -7.12
N VAL A 44 -0.06 3.05 -7.65
CA VAL A 44 1.22 2.34 -7.57
C VAL A 44 2.29 3.13 -8.31
N CYS A 45 3.32 3.58 -7.61
CA CYS A 45 4.42 4.38 -8.19
C CYS A 45 5.76 3.64 -8.19
N GLY A 46 5.86 2.54 -7.45
CA GLY A 46 7.06 1.69 -7.41
C GLY A 46 6.78 0.30 -6.88
N ILE A 47 7.69 -0.61 -7.22
CA ILE A 47 7.77 -1.97 -6.68
C ILE A 47 9.26 -2.20 -6.40
N ASP A 48 9.62 -2.50 -5.17
CA ASP A 48 11.03 -2.67 -4.78
C ASP A 48 11.54 -4.11 -4.94
N GLU A 49 12.80 -4.35 -4.53
CA GLU A 49 13.49 -5.65 -4.67
C GLU A 49 12.89 -6.76 -3.78
N ASP A 50 12.26 -6.38 -2.66
CA ASP A 50 11.59 -7.29 -1.73
C ASP A 50 10.09 -7.46 -2.07
N HIS A 51 9.66 -6.87 -3.20
CA HIS A 51 8.30 -6.87 -3.73
C HIS A 51 7.28 -6.04 -2.94
N ASP A 52 7.74 -5.07 -2.14
CA ASP A 52 6.85 -4.11 -1.52
C ASP A 52 6.33 -3.10 -2.54
N ILE A 53 5.06 -2.72 -2.39
CA ILE A 53 4.36 -1.81 -3.29
C ILE A 53 4.41 -0.41 -2.72
N VAL A 54 5.03 0.50 -3.46
CA VAL A 54 5.03 1.93 -3.11
C VAL A 54 3.83 2.59 -3.76
N VAL A 55 2.96 3.18 -2.94
CA VAL A 55 1.73 3.83 -3.38
C VAL A 55 1.78 5.31 -3.07
N GLN A 56 1.52 6.14 -4.08
CA GLN A 56 1.35 7.57 -3.95
C GLN A 56 -0.13 7.89 -3.69
N TYR A 57 -0.40 8.66 -2.64
CA TYR A 57 -1.73 9.21 -2.33
C TYR A 57 -1.77 10.72 -2.64
N PRO A 58 -2.96 11.31 -2.90
CA PRO A 58 -3.15 12.74 -3.17
C PRO A 58 -2.70 13.68 -2.05
#